data_AF-A0A7L5SSG2-F1
#
_entry.id   AF-A0A7L5SSG2-F1
#
_cell.length_a   1.000
_cell.length_b   1.000
_cell.length_c   1.000
_cell.angle_alpha   90.00
_cell.angle_beta   90.00
_cell.angle_gamma   90.00
#
_symmetry.space_group_name_H-M   'P 1'
#
loop_
_entity.id
_entity.type
_entity.pdbx_description
1 polymer ?
#
loop_
_entity_poly.entity_id
_entity_poly.type
_entity_poly.pdbx_seq_one_letter_code
_entity_poly.pdbx_strand_id
1 'polypeptide(L)'
;MTDAATTTRTTGAVAAGLATLTEDGTVLDTWFPAPELADAPGPAGTERLDAERTAQLLGETALKALGPDPRRGVEIVAVRTVIASIDDKPLDAHDVYLRLHLLSHRLVKPHGLSLDGQFGLLANVAWTSLGPVAADQVERARLAARAEGLHLSVTSVDKFPRMTDYVVPAGVRIGDADRVRLGAHLAAGTTVMHEGFVNFNAGTLGTSMVEGRISAGVVVGDGSDIGGGASIMGTLSGGGKQTITIGERCLLGAEAGLGISLGDDCVVEAGLYVTAGTRVTLPDGKIAKALELSGATNLLFRRNSTTGAVEVLPRTGSWGGLNEALHSHN
;
A
#
# COMPACT_ATOMS: atom_id res chain seq x y z
N MET A 1 -19.34 6.80 26.35
CA MET A 1 -17.99 6.41 26.82
C MET A 1 -18.08 4.97 27.27
N THR A 2 -17.70 4.06 26.40
CA THR A 2 -17.47 2.66 26.74
C THR A 2 -16.06 2.38 26.27
N ASP A 3 -15.13 2.34 27.23
CA ASP A 3 -13.76 1.90 27.01
C ASP A 3 -13.81 0.48 26.44
N ALA A 4 -13.58 0.36 25.13
CA ALA A 4 -13.20 -0.90 24.54
C ALA A 4 -11.76 -1.16 25.01
N ALA A 5 -11.61 -2.02 26.03
CA ALA A 5 -10.33 -2.50 26.48
C ALA A 5 -9.56 -3.01 25.25
N THR A 6 -8.55 -2.25 24.83
CA THR A 6 -7.69 -2.59 23.71
C THR A 6 -6.82 -3.73 24.20
N THR A 7 -7.20 -4.97 23.89
CA THR A 7 -6.31 -6.11 24.06
C THR A 7 -5.13 -5.87 23.11
N THR A 8 -4.04 -5.30 23.62
CA THR A 8 -2.77 -5.15 22.88
C THR A 8 -2.39 -6.53 22.36
N ARG A 9 -2.32 -6.68 21.04
CA ARG A 9 -1.84 -7.91 20.45
C ARG A 9 -0.35 -8.02 20.82
N THR A 10 0.03 -9.15 21.43
CA THR A 10 1.44 -9.48 21.67
C THR A 10 2.13 -9.99 20.40
N THR A 11 1.40 -10.10 19.29
CA THR A 11 1.96 -10.50 18.01
C THR A 11 2.95 -9.45 17.52
N GLY A 12 4.21 -9.84 17.46
CA GLY A 12 5.28 -9.11 16.79
C GLY A 12 5.69 -9.78 15.49
N ALA A 13 6.88 -9.45 15.00
CA ALA A 13 7.43 -10.02 13.78
C ALA A 13 8.95 -10.14 13.86
N VAL A 14 9.50 -11.05 13.07
CA VAL A 14 10.94 -11.25 12.96
C VAL A 14 11.30 -11.60 11.53
N ALA A 15 12.47 -11.14 11.08
CA ALA A 15 13.05 -11.59 9.82
C ALA A 15 14.57 -11.42 9.83
N ALA A 16 15.27 -12.34 9.18
CA ALA A 16 16.62 -12.09 8.68
C ALA A 16 16.53 -11.46 7.29
N GLY A 17 17.47 -10.57 6.96
CA GLY A 17 17.47 -9.86 5.69
C GLY A 17 18.82 -9.29 5.29
N LEU A 18 18.88 -8.68 4.11
CA LEU A 18 20.04 -7.97 3.60
C LEU A 18 19.74 -6.47 3.56
N ALA A 19 20.57 -5.66 4.20
CA ALA A 19 20.43 -4.21 4.23
C ALA A 19 21.54 -3.54 3.41
N THR A 20 21.17 -2.53 2.61
CA THR A 20 22.14 -1.64 1.97
C THR A 20 22.32 -0.39 2.80
N LEU A 21 23.55 -0.15 3.27
CA LEU A 21 23.90 0.99 4.12
C LEU A 21 24.86 1.92 3.39
N THR A 22 24.77 3.23 3.62
CA THR A 22 25.85 4.14 3.22
C THR A 22 27.02 4.07 4.22
N GLU A 23 28.14 4.71 3.88
CA GLU A 23 29.33 4.79 4.76
C GLU A 23 29.01 5.40 6.15
N ASP A 24 28.02 6.28 6.27
CA ASP A 24 27.62 6.89 7.55
C ASP A 24 26.62 6.05 8.35
N GLY A 25 26.24 4.87 7.84
CA GLY A 25 25.28 3.96 8.46
C GLY A 25 23.82 4.22 8.10
N THR A 26 23.50 5.23 7.26
CA THR A 26 22.14 5.43 6.76
C THR A 26 21.65 4.20 6.00
N VAL A 27 20.52 3.65 6.43
CA VAL A 27 19.85 2.52 5.77
C VAL A 27 19.13 3.04 4.53
N LEU A 28 19.54 2.57 3.36
CA LEU A 28 18.83 2.85 2.11
C LEU A 28 17.67 1.88 1.93
N ASP A 29 17.92 0.59 2.14
CA ASP A 29 16.89 -0.44 2.11
C ASP A 29 17.19 -1.64 3.00
N THR A 30 16.19 -2.50 3.19
CA THR A 30 16.39 -3.83 3.75
C THR A 30 15.41 -4.82 3.10
N TRP A 31 15.95 -5.88 2.52
CA TRP A 31 15.18 -6.96 1.92
C TRP A 31 15.06 -8.15 2.87
N PHE A 32 13.82 -8.56 3.15
CA PHE A 32 13.50 -9.68 4.02
C PHE A 32 12.84 -10.81 3.20
N PRO A 33 13.58 -11.88 2.82
CA PRO A 33 13.04 -12.92 1.94
C PRO A 33 11.95 -13.78 2.59
N ALA A 34 11.98 -13.94 3.91
CA ALA A 34 11.06 -14.79 4.66
C ALA A 34 10.67 -14.13 5.99
N PRO A 35 9.87 -13.06 5.97
CA PRO A 35 9.36 -12.46 7.20
C PRO A 35 8.30 -13.35 7.84
N GLU A 36 8.21 -13.33 9.16
CA GLU A 36 7.22 -14.09 9.92
C GLU A 36 6.61 -13.27 11.06
N LEU A 37 5.35 -13.55 11.37
CA LEU A 37 4.71 -13.10 12.62
C LEU A 37 5.11 -14.06 13.75
N ALA A 38 5.26 -13.52 14.95
CA ALA A 38 5.64 -14.30 16.12
C ALA A 38 4.92 -13.78 17.37
N ASP A 39 4.42 -14.68 18.22
CA ASP A 39 3.68 -14.32 19.43
C ASP A 39 4.55 -13.75 20.57
N ALA A 40 5.85 -14.09 20.55
CA ALA A 40 6.83 -13.64 21.53
C ALA A 40 8.23 -13.55 20.89
N PRO A 41 8.47 -12.60 19.96
CA PRO A 41 9.71 -12.55 19.18
C PRO A 41 10.94 -12.08 19.97
N GLY A 42 10.73 -11.57 21.18
CA GLY A 42 11.77 -11.00 22.03
C GLY A 42 11.82 -9.46 21.94
N PRO A 43 12.91 -8.84 22.44
CA PRO A 43 13.04 -7.39 22.43
C PRO A 43 13.14 -6.84 21.00
N ALA A 44 12.50 -5.70 20.75
CA ALA A 44 12.56 -5.03 19.46
C ALA A 44 13.97 -4.49 19.16
N GLY A 45 14.36 -4.51 17.89
CA GLY A 45 15.64 -3.98 17.43
C GLY A 45 16.20 -4.74 16.23
N THR A 46 17.31 -4.22 15.71
CA THR A 46 18.04 -4.83 14.59
C THR A 46 19.47 -5.14 15.00
N GLU A 47 19.92 -6.36 14.71
CA GLU A 47 21.30 -6.80 14.91
C GLU A 47 21.95 -7.17 13.57
N ARG A 48 23.25 -6.87 13.42
CA ARG A 48 24.04 -7.40 12.30
C ARG A 48 24.36 -8.87 12.55
N LEU A 49 24.27 -9.70 11.51
CA LEU A 49 24.58 -11.12 11.57
C LEU A 49 26.03 -11.37 11.14
N ASP A 50 26.69 -12.32 11.81
CA ASP A 50 27.95 -12.87 11.34
C ASP A 50 27.73 -13.87 10.18
N ALA A 51 28.82 -14.38 9.61
CA ALA A 51 28.76 -15.29 8.47
C ALA A 51 28.05 -16.62 8.80
N GLU A 52 28.25 -17.16 10.00
CA GLU A 52 27.65 -18.43 10.41
C GLU A 52 26.12 -18.29 10.53
N ARG A 53 25.65 -17.26 11.24
CA ARG A 53 24.22 -16.97 11.40
C ARG A 53 23.57 -16.54 10.09
N THR A 54 24.30 -15.81 9.23
CA THR A 54 23.82 -15.48 7.89
C THR A 54 23.59 -16.75 7.07
N ALA A 55 24.55 -17.66 7.01
CA ALA A 55 24.39 -18.92 6.29
C ALA A 55 23.23 -19.76 6.84
N GLN A 56 23.05 -19.77 8.17
CA GLN A 56 21.96 -20.49 8.81
C GLN A 56 20.57 -19.92 8.48
N LEU A 57 20.41 -18.59 8.48
CA LEU A 57 19.10 -17.94 8.36
C LEU A 57 18.73 -17.54 6.92
N LEU A 58 19.72 -17.21 6.09
CA LEU A 58 19.54 -16.72 4.72
C LEU A 58 20.18 -17.64 3.66
N GLY A 59 20.89 -18.68 4.07
CA GLY A 59 21.60 -19.61 3.19
C GLY A 59 22.96 -19.10 2.73
N GLU A 60 23.82 -20.02 2.27
CA GLU A 60 25.19 -19.69 1.84
C GLU A 60 25.26 -18.70 0.67
N THR A 61 24.23 -18.65 -0.17
CA THR A 61 24.18 -17.70 -1.30
C THR A 61 24.15 -16.25 -0.82
N ALA A 62 23.51 -15.97 0.31
CA ALA A 62 23.43 -14.62 0.87
C ALA A 62 24.81 -14.06 1.24
N LEU A 63 25.76 -14.91 1.64
CA LEU A 63 27.14 -14.49 1.94
C LEU A 63 27.82 -13.83 0.74
N LYS A 64 27.47 -14.24 -0.49
CA LYS A 64 28.04 -13.67 -1.72
C LYS A 64 27.52 -12.28 -2.03
N ALA A 65 26.40 -11.87 -1.43
CA ALA A 65 25.84 -10.53 -1.59
C ALA A 65 26.44 -9.52 -0.61
N LEU A 66 27.17 -9.98 0.43
CA LEU A 66 27.71 -9.12 1.48
C LEU A 66 28.97 -8.39 1.03
N GLY A 67 29.19 -7.22 1.62
CA GLY A 67 30.41 -6.44 1.49
C GLY A 67 30.21 -5.09 0.78
N PRO A 68 31.30 -4.35 0.57
CA PRO A 68 31.25 -3.03 -0.02
C PRO A 68 30.97 -3.06 -1.52
N ASP A 69 30.22 -2.08 -2.00
CA ASP A 69 30.11 -1.71 -3.41
C ASP A 69 30.66 -0.27 -3.59
N PRO A 70 31.95 -0.13 -3.92
CA PRO A 70 32.61 1.18 -4.06
C PRO A 70 31.99 2.06 -5.16
N ARG A 71 31.31 1.47 -6.14
CA ARG A 71 30.69 2.22 -7.24
C ARG A 71 29.50 3.02 -6.74
N ARG A 72 28.75 2.46 -5.79
CA ARG A 72 27.60 3.10 -5.15
C ARG A 72 27.98 3.82 -3.85
N GLY A 73 29.09 3.44 -3.22
CA GLY A 73 29.49 3.95 -1.91
C GLY A 73 28.63 3.41 -0.78
N VAL A 74 28.35 2.12 -0.84
CA VAL A 74 27.47 1.43 0.10
C VAL A 74 28.08 0.11 0.55
N GLU A 75 27.60 -0.42 1.66
CA GLU A 75 27.90 -1.76 2.17
C GLU A 75 26.61 -2.57 2.24
N ILE A 76 26.63 -3.80 1.75
CA ILE A 76 25.54 -4.76 1.98
C ILE A 76 25.89 -5.60 3.21
N VAL A 77 25.01 -5.60 4.20
CA VAL A 77 25.16 -6.37 5.44
C VAL A 77 23.97 -7.28 5.68
N ALA A 78 24.20 -8.43 6.33
CA ALA A 78 23.12 -9.27 6.82
C ALA A 78 22.63 -8.76 8.18
N VAL A 79 21.33 -8.71 8.37
CA VAL A 79 20.69 -8.25 9.60
C VAL A 79 19.58 -9.20 10.03
N ARG A 80 19.26 -9.18 11.33
CA ARG A 80 18.02 -9.73 11.86
C ARG A 80 17.28 -8.63 12.59
N THR A 81 16.03 -8.41 12.18
CA THR A 81 15.15 -7.38 12.75
C THR A 81 14.01 -8.05 13.51
N VAL A 82 13.73 -7.52 14.69
CA VAL A 82 12.63 -7.93 15.57
C VAL A 82 11.73 -6.73 15.83
N ILE A 83 10.44 -6.93 15.62
CA ILE A 83 9.36 -6.05 16.04
C ILE A 83 8.68 -6.73 17.23
N ALA A 84 8.70 -6.13 18.41
CA ALA A 84 8.10 -6.73 19.61
C ALA A 84 6.56 -6.79 19.53
N SER A 85 5.93 -5.70 19.06
CA SER A 85 4.51 -5.66 18.73
C SER A 85 4.30 -4.88 17.44
N ILE A 86 3.48 -5.43 16.55
CA ILE A 86 3.11 -4.75 15.30
C ILE A 86 2.18 -3.54 15.53
N ASP A 87 1.59 -3.40 16.71
CA ASP A 87 0.79 -2.22 17.08
C ASP A 87 1.68 -1.02 17.48
N ASP A 88 2.93 -1.26 17.88
CA ASP A 88 3.89 -0.21 18.23
C ASP A 88 4.38 0.55 16.99
N LYS A 89 4.80 1.81 17.19
CA LYS A 89 5.41 2.60 16.12
C LYS A 89 6.75 1.98 15.69
N PRO A 90 7.12 2.05 14.40
CA PRO A 90 8.43 1.60 13.95
C PRO A 90 9.55 2.37 14.65
N LEU A 91 10.63 1.66 14.98
CA LEU A 91 11.79 2.22 15.69
C LEU A 91 12.86 2.82 14.76
N ASP A 92 13.09 2.17 13.62
CA ASP A 92 14.12 2.53 12.65
C ASP A 92 13.70 2.15 11.21
N ALA A 93 14.60 2.35 10.24
CA ALA A 93 14.32 2.02 8.84
C ALA A 93 14.12 0.51 8.61
N HIS A 94 14.89 -0.36 9.28
CA HIS A 94 14.77 -1.80 9.12
C HIS A 94 13.39 -2.29 9.58
N ASP A 95 12.91 -1.77 10.69
CA ASP A 95 11.56 -2.01 11.23
C ASP A 95 10.49 -1.60 10.19
N VAL A 96 10.59 -0.39 9.62
CA VAL A 96 9.66 0.05 8.56
C VAL A 96 9.69 -0.92 7.37
N TYR A 97 10.87 -1.28 6.86
CA TYR A 97 10.96 -2.22 5.74
C TYR A 97 10.34 -3.57 6.07
N LEU A 98 10.53 -4.10 7.30
CA LEU A 98 9.90 -5.35 7.73
C LEU A 98 8.37 -5.23 7.72
N ARG A 99 7.81 -4.14 8.23
CA ARG A 99 6.34 -3.91 8.20
C ARG A 99 5.79 -3.84 6.78
N LEU A 100 6.50 -3.19 5.86
CA LEU A 100 6.09 -3.14 4.47
C LEU A 100 6.15 -4.53 3.81
N HIS A 101 7.14 -5.36 4.15
CA HIS A 101 7.19 -6.76 3.73
C HIS A 101 6.01 -7.57 4.30
N LEU A 102 5.66 -7.41 5.58
CA LEU A 102 4.50 -8.11 6.17
C LEU A 102 3.20 -7.84 5.41
N LEU A 103 2.99 -6.59 4.97
CA LEU A 103 1.86 -6.21 4.12
C LEU A 103 1.92 -6.88 2.74
N SER A 104 3.06 -6.78 2.04
CA SER A 104 3.19 -7.29 0.67
C SER A 104 3.29 -8.82 0.57
N HIS A 105 3.76 -9.49 1.63
CA HIS A 105 3.66 -10.94 1.78
C HIS A 105 2.26 -11.42 2.17
N ARG A 106 1.33 -10.49 2.46
CA ARG A 106 -0.05 -10.76 2.94
C ARG A 106 -0.12 -11.44 4.29
N LEU A 107 0.92 -11.30 5.12
CA LEU A 107 0.92 -11.77 6.50
C LEU A 107 0.07 -10.85 7.39
N VAL A 108 -0.01 -9.57 7.03
CA VAL A 108 -0.84 -8.57 7.69
C VAL A 108 -1.65 -7.84 6.62
N LYS A 109 -2.95 -7.63 6.89
CA LYS A 109 -3.83 -6.81 6.04
C LYS A 109 -3.56 -5.32 6.28
N PRO A 110 -3.91 -4.43 5.34
CA PRO A 110 -3.90 -3.00 5.59
C PRO A 110 -4.59 -2.62 6.91
N HIS A 111 -4.01 -1.68 7.66
CA HIS A 111 -4.40 -1.26 9.02
C HIS A 111 -4.23 -2.32 10.11
N GLY A 112 -3.61 -3.47 9.79
CA GLY A 112 -3.32 -4.53 10.76
C GLY A 112 -2.04 -4.32 11.56
N LEU A 113 -1.24 -3.30 11.22
CA LEU A 113 -0.01 -2.89 11.88
C LEU A 113 0.15 -1.36 11.88
N SER A 114 0.94 -0.83 12.80
CA SER A 114 1.24 0.61 12.87
C SER A 114 2.38 1.00 11.93
N LEU A 115 2.22 2.14 11.24
CA LEU A 115 3.23 2.77 10.38
C LEU A 115 3.45 4.24 10.77
N ASP A 116 3.07 4.59 12.00
CA ASP A 116 3.14 5.95 12.49
C ASP A 116 4.57 6.50 12.45
N GLY A 117 4.78 7.63 11.79
CA GLY A 117 6.09 8.29 11.72
C GLY A 117 7.08 7.68 10.72
N GLN A 118 6.70 6.64 9.96
CA GLN A 118 7.61 5.92 9.05
C GLN A 118 8.37 6.84 8.07
N PHE A 119 7.75 7.93 7.61
CA PHE A 119 8.36 8.84 6.64
C PHE A 119 9.61 9.53 7.18
N GLY A 120 9.69 9.74 8.50
CA GLY A 120 10.86 10.30 9.17
C GLY A 120 12.01 9.31 9.34
N LEU A 121 11.74 8.01 9.17
CA LEU A 121 12.73 6.92 9.34
C LEU A 121 13.35 6.47 8.02
N LEU A 122 12.64 6.62 6.90
CA LEU A 122 13.11 6.18 5.58
C LEU A 122 14.01 7.24 4.92
N ALA A 123 15.16 6.83 4.37
CA ALA A 123 15.98 7.68 3.52
C ALA A 123 15.28 7.98 2.18
N ASN A 124 15.60 9.11 1.55
CA ASN A 124 15.22 9.33 0.14
C ASN A 124 16.27 8.67 -0.76
N VAL A 125 15.87 7.72 -1.59
CA VAL A 125 16.77 6.82 -2.31
C VAL A 125 16.59 6.99 -3.82
N ALA A 126 17.70 7.02 -4.56
CA ALA A 126 17.68 6.78 -6.00
C ALA A 126 17.68 5.26 -6.24
N TRP A 127 16.58 4.75 -6.77
CA TRP A 127 16.39 3.34 -7.13
C TRP A 127 16.98 3.12 -8.52
N THR A 128 18.09 2.36 -8.60
CA THR A 128 18.88 2.25 -9.82
C THR A 128 19.01 0.81 -10.31
N SER A 129 19.46 0.64 -11.56
CA SER A 129 19.80 -0.67 -12.12
C SER A 129 20.95 -1.39 -11.42
N LEU A 130 21.70 -0.71 -10.54
CA LEU A 130 22.75 -1.32 -9.69
C LEU A 130 22.31 -1.50 -8.23
N GLY A 131 21.03 -1.25 -7.91
CA GLY A 131 20.51 -1.23 -6.54
C GLY A 131 20.36 0.18 -5.97
N PRO A 132 20.05 0.32 -4.68
CA PRO A 132 19.81 1.61 -4.06
C PRO A 132 21.10 2.43 -3.94
N VAL A 133 20.96 3.74 -4.16
CA VAL A 133 21.99 4.76 -3.99
C VAL A 133 21.37 5.93 -3.22
N ALA A 134 22.13 6.54 -2.30
CA ALA A 134 21.68 7.79 -1.66
C ALA A 134 21.36 8.84 -2.75
N ALA A 135 20.20 9.51 -2.66
CA ALA A 135 19.70 10.33 -3.76
C ALA A 135 20.66 11.48 -4.16
N ASP A 136 21.40 12.03 -3.20
CA ASP A 136 22.41 13.07 -3.37
C ASP A 136 23.74 12.56 -3.95
N GLN A 137 23.97 11.23 -3.93
CA GLN A 137 25.19 10.58 -4.43
C GLN A 137 25.03 9.98 -5.83
N VAL A 138 23.87 10.13 -6.47
CA VAL A 138 23.53 9.46 -7.73
C VAL A 138 24.49 9.78 -8.88
N GLU A 139 24.97 11.03 -8.99
CA GLU A 139 25.87 11.42 -10.07
C GLU A 139 27.31 10.90 -9.86
N ARG A 140 27.75 10.75 -8.59
CA ARG A 140 29.01 10.06 -8.27
C ARG A 140 28.92 8.59 -8.69
N ALA A 141 27.82 7.92 -8.33
CA ALA A 141 27.60 6.53 -8.70
C ALA A 141 27.49 6.34 -10.22
N ARG A 142 26.85 7.29 -10.92
CA ARG A 142 26.76 7.28 -12.39
C ARG A 142 28.12 7.39 -13.06
N LEU A 143 29.00 8.26 -12.55
CA LEU A 143 30.37 8.39 -13.06
C LEU A 143 31.18 7.12 -12.81
N ALA A 144 31.11 6.55 -11.61
CA ALA A 144 31.79 5.31 -11.27
C ALA A 144 31.32 4.14 -12.15
N ALA A 145 30.01 4.00 -12.37
CA ALA A 145 29.45 3.00 -13.27
C ALA A 145 29.98 3.17 -14.71
N ARG A 146 30.02 4.40 -15.24
CA ARG A 146 30.57 4.67 -16.58
C ARG A 146 32.06 4.36 -16.70
N ALA A 147 32.84 4.58 -15.65
CA ALA A 147 34.27 4.25 -15.62
C ALA A 147 34.51 2.73 -15.78
N GLU A 148 33.55 1.90 -15.37
CA GLU A 148 33.55 0.45 -15.56
C GLU A 148 32.81 0.01 -16.84
N GLY A 149 32.40 0.95 -17.70
CA GLY A 149 31.65 0.65 -18.93
C GLY A 149 30.19 0.27 -18.70
N LEU A 150 29.64 0.52 -17.50
CA LEU A 150 28.25 0.25 -17.16
C LEU A 150 27.35 1.46 -17.40
N HIS A 151 26.08 1.20 -17.73
CA HIS A 151 25.03 2.21 -17.78
C HIS A 151 24.17 2.13 -16.51
N LEU A 152 24.05 3.26 -15.80
CA LEU A 152 23.21 3.39 -14.61
C LEU A 152 21.87 4.03 -14.99
N SER A 153 20.80 3.24 -14.95
CA SER A 153 19.42 3.75 -15.06
C SER A 153 18.88 4.07 -13.67
N VAL A 154 18.13 5.16 -13.55
CA VAL A 154 17.40 5.54 -12.32
C VAL A 154 15.92 5.40 -12.63
N THR A 155 15.23 4.48 -11.98
CA THR A 155 13.81 4.21 -12.23
C THR A 155 12.91 5.08 -11.36
N SER A 156 13.36 5.41 -10.13
CA SER A 156 12.62 6.26 -9.20
C SER A 156 13.58 6.96 -8.23
N VAL A 157 13.17 8.11 -7.70
CA VAL A 157 13.81 8.78 -6.57
C VAL A 157 12.74 9.03 -5.50
N ASP A 158 12.69 8.15 -4.51
CA ASP A 158 11.62 8.12 -3.51
C ASP A 158 12.05 7.34 -2.25
N LYS A 159 11.30 7.48 -1.16
CA LYS A 159 11.44 6.70 0.08
C LYS A 159 10.89 5.27 -0.03
N PHE A 160 10.01 5.01 -0.99
CA PHE A 160 9.38 3.70 -1.19
C PHE A 160 9.84 3.07 -2.49
N PRO A 161 10.37 1.83 -2.46
CA PRO A 161 10.67 1.10 -3.68
C PRO A 161 9.42 0.46 -4.29
N ARG A 162 9.61 -0.15 -5.46
CA ARG A 162 8.63 -1.04 -6.11
C ARG A 162 8.51 -2.33 -5.32
N MET A 163 7.30 -2.83 -5.15
CA MET A 163 7.03 -4.07 -4.39
C MET A 163 7.74 -5.28 -4.98
N THR A 164 7.71 -5.42 -6.31
CA THR A 164 8.21 -6.60 -7.03
C THR A 164 9.72 -6.77 -6.98
N ASP A 165 10.45 -5.72 -6.61
CA ASP A 165 11.89 -5.80 -6.39
C ASP A 165 12.23 -6.54 -5.08
N TYR A 166 11.22 -6.78 -4.21
CA TYR A 166 11.35 -7.43 -2.90
C TYR A 166 10.52 -8.70 -2.79
N VAL A 167 9.26 -8.66 -3.26
CA VAL A 167 8.32 -9.79 -3.23
C VAL A 167 7.32 -9.74 -4.38
N VAL A 168 7.06 -10.90 -4.98
CA VAL A 168 5.98 -11.11 -5.93
C VAL A 168 4.97 -12.06 -5.30
N PRO A 169 3.83 -11.57 -4.76
CA PRO A 169 2.86 -12.43 -4.10
C PRO A 169 2.20 -13.40 -5.11
N ALA A 170 2.01 -14.65 -4.69
CA ALA A 170 1.43 -15.68 -5.55
C ALA A 170 -0.02 -15.34 -5.97
N GLY A 171 -0.36 -15.64 -7.23
CA GLY A 171 -1.70 -15.47 -7.79
C GLY A 171 -2.06 -14.04 -8.20
N VAL A 172 -1.07 -13.17 -8.39
CA VAL A 172 -1.25 -11.76 -8.78
C VAL A 172 -0.63 -11.50 -10.15
N ARG A 173 -1.20 -10.54 -10.90
CA ARG A 173 -0.59 -9.97 -12.11
C ARG A 173 -0.42 -8.47 -11.94
N ILE A 174 0.71 -7.94 -12.41
CA ILE A 174 1.01 -6.50 -12.40
C ILE A 174 1.53 -6.15 -13.79
N GLY A 175 0.79 -5.32 -14.53
CA GLY A 175 1.14 -4.91 -15.89
C GLY A 175 2.33 -3.97 -15.93
N ASP A 176 2.35 -2.99 -15.03
CA ASP A 176 3.48 -2.10 -14.80
C ASP A 176 3.87 -2.12 -13.32
N ALA A 177 5.03 -2.71 -13.02
CA ALA A 177 5.54 -2.88 -11.67
C ALA A 177 5.95 -1.55 -11.00
N ASP A 178 6.18 -0.49 -11.77
CA ASP A 178 6.55 0.82 -11.25
C ASP A 178 5.41 1.46 -10.44
N ARG A 179 4.18 0.93 -10.57
CA ARG A 179 2.97 1.51 -9.97
C ARG A 179 2.48 0.79 -8.72
N VAL A 180 3.24 -0.17 -8.21
CA VAL A 180 2.91 -0.88 -6.96
C VAL A 180 4.06 -0.72 -5.97
N ARG A 181 3.84 0.09 -4.93
CA ARG A 181 4.85 0.33 -3.89
C ARG A 181 4.99 -0.87 -2.96
N LEU A 182 6.20 -1.10 -2.45
CA LEU A 182 6.40 -2.00 -1.31
C LEU A 182 5.49 -1.55 -0.15
N GLY A 183 4.79 -2.50 0.47
CA GLY A 183 3.73 -2.25 1.43
C GLY A 183 2.32 -2.28 0.85
N ALA A 184 2.16 -2.39 -0.47
CA ALA A 184 0.87 -2.73 -1.08
C ALA A 184 0.48 -4.17 -0.74
N HIS A 185 -0.81 -4.42 -0.50
CA HIS A 185 -1.37 -5.75 -0.23
C HIS A 185 -2.27 -6.17 -1.40
N LEU A 186 -1.83 -7.15 -2.19
CA LEU A 186 -2.57 -7.64 -3.36
C LEU A 186 -3.04 -9.09 -3.13
N ALA A 187 -4.32 -9.28 -2.81
CA ALA A 187 -4.89 -10.61 -2.62
C ALA A 187 -4.83 -11.46 -3.90
N ALA A 188 -4.85 -12.79 -3.74
CA ALA A 188 -4.82 -13.71 -4.87
C ALA A 188 -6.02 -13.47 -5.79
N GLY A 189 -5.79 -13.51 -7.10
CA GLY A 189 -6.77 -13.14 -8.13
C GLY A 189 -6.68 -11.67 -8.57
N THR A 190 -6.01 -10.81 -7.81
CA THR A 190 -5.84 -9.40 -8.18
C THR A 190 -5.01 -9.24 -9.46
N THR A 191 -5.50 -8.39 -10.35
CA THR A 191 -4.76 -7.90 -11.51
C THR A 191 -4.64 -6.39 -11.43
N VAL A 192 -3.42 -5.88 -11.33
CA VAL A 192 -3.13 -4.45 -11.50
C VAL A 192 -2.71 -4.24 -12.94
N MET A 193 -3.53 -3.53 -13.73
CA MET A 193 -3.19 -3.18 -15.11
C MET A 193 -2.24 -1.98 -15.15
N HIS A 194 -1.74 -1.63 -16.34
CA HIS A 194 -0.71 -0.60 -16.54
C HIS A 194 -1.08 0.79 -15.98
N GLU A 195 -2.35 1.15 -15.90
CA GLU A 195 -2.78 2.41 -15.31
C GLU A 195 -3.07 2.29 -13.81
N GLY A 196 -3.28 1.06 -13.35
CA GLY A 196 -3.50 0.73 -11.96
C GLY A 196 -2.35 1.21 -11.09
N PHE A 197 -2.66 1.73 -9.90
CA PHE A 197 -1.67 2.13 -8.91
C PHE A 197 -2.13 1.69 -7.53
N VAL A 198 -1.22 1.12 -6.74
CA VAL A 198 -1.49 0.72 -5.36
C VAL A 198 -0.37 1.22 -4.45
N ASN A 199 -0.76 2.01 -3.46
CA ASN A 199 0.16 2.59 -2.49
C ASN A 199 0.44 1.62 -1.32
N PHE A 200 1.32 2.00 -0.39
CA PHE A 200 1.55 1.25 0.84
C PHE A 200 0.31 1.26 1.76
N ASN A 201 0.20 0.23 2.60
CA ASN A 201 -0.91 0.05 3.55
C ASN A 201 -2.29 0.16 2.85
N ALA A 202 -2.36 -0.36 1.63
CA ALA A 202 -3.52 -0.27 0.76
C ALA A 202 -3.57 -1.48 -0.18
N GLY A 203 -4.70 -1.68 -0.83
CA GLY A 203 -4.85 -2.68 -1.88
C GLY A 203 -6.15 -3.46 -1.77
N THR A 204 -6.09 -4.74 -2.10
CA THR A 204 -7.24 -5.60 -2.32
C THR A 204 -7.31 -6.73 -1.31
N LEU A 205 -8.53 -7.11 -0.92
CA LEU A 205 -8.81 -8.22 -0.01
C LEU A 205 -9.31 -9.49 -0.71
N GLY A 206 -9.50 -9.44 -2.03
CA GLY A 206 -9.92 -10.56 -2.84
C GLY A 206 -9.52 -10.42 -4.32
N THR A 207 -10.32 -11.02 -5.20
CA THR A 207 -10.16 -10.90 -6.65
C THR A 207 -10.65 -9.53 -7.10
N SER A 208 -9.78 -8.75 -7.76
CA SER A 208 -10.12 -7.41 -8.25
C SER A 208 -9.37 -7.10 -9.53
N MET A 209 -10.03 -6.39 -10.45
CA MET A 209 -9.38 -5.67 -11.53
C MET A 209 -9.03 -4.25 -11.07
N VAL A 210 -7.75 -3.88 -11.11
CA VAL A 210 -7.26 -2.56 -10.68
C VAL A 210 -6.60 -1.85 -11.87
N GLU A 211 -7.36 -0.94 -12.47
CA GLU A 211 -6.95 -0.08 -13.58
C GLU A 211 -6.89 1.40 -13.17
N GLY A 212 -7.39 1.74 -11.98
CA GLY A 212 -7.28 3.07 -11.37
C GLY A 212 -6.34 3.14 -10.15
N ARG A 213 -6.42 4.24 -9.40
CA ARG A 213 -5.51 4.57 -8.30
C ARG A 213 -6.12 4.27 -6.94
N ILE A 214 -5.49 3.35 -6.20
CA ILE A 214 -5.76 3.01 -4.79
C ILE A 214 -4.77 3.77 -3.90
N SER A 215 -5.25 4.82 -3.24
CA SER A 215 -4.43 5.65 -2.35
C SER A 215 -4.02 4.92 -1.07
N ALA A 216 -3.01 5.45 -0.35
CA ALA A 216 -2.57 4.86 0.92
C ALA A 216 -3.71 4.77 1.93
N GLY A 217 -3.81 3.64 2.64
CA GLY A 217 -4.91 3.34 3.55
C GLY A 217 -6.17 2.80 2.88
N VAL A 218 -6.33 2.92 1.56
CA VAL A 218 -7.56 2.47 0.89
C VAL A 218 -7.58 0.94 0.75
N VAL A 219 -8.74 0.36 1.09
CA VAL A 219 -8.98 -1.08 0.97
C VAL A 219 -10.14 -1.33 0.01
N VAL A 220 -9.95 -2.29 -0.90
CA VAL A 220 -10.94 -2.73 -1.89
C VAL A 220 -11.34 -4.18 -1.60
N GLY A 221 -12.64 -4.42 -1.45
CA GLY A 221 -13.23 -5.72 -1.17
C GLY A 221 -13.21 -6.68 -2.36
N ASP A 222 -13.63 -7.92 -2.12
CA ASP A 222 -13.65 -8.99 -3.12
C ASP A 222 -14.63 -8.71 -4.27
N GLY A 223 -14.22 -9.04 -5.50
CA GLY A 223 -15.01 -8.84 -6.71
C GLY A 223 -15.21 -7.38 -7.13
N SER A 224 -14.54 -6.43 -6.48
CA SER A 224 -14.64 -5.01 -6.82
C SER A 224 -13.61 -4.61 -7.88
N ASP A 225 -14.08 -3.90 -8.90
CA ASP A 225 -13.28 -3.46 -10.05
C ASP A 225 -13.12 -1.93 -10.05
N ILE A 226 -11.87 -1.49 -10.22
CA ILE A 226 -11.46 -0.10 -10.26
C ILE A 226 -11.07 0.23 -11.70
N GLY A 227 -12.00 0.80 -12.47
CA GLY A 227 -11.81 1.05 -13.91
C GLY A 227 -10.67 2.03 -14.23
N GLY A 228 -10.24 2.00 -15.50
CA GLY A 228 -9.10 2.77 -16.01
C GLY A 228 -9.14 4.23 -15.59
N GLY A 229 -8.10 4.70 -14.91
CA GLY A 229 -7.92 6.10 -14.55
C GLY A 229 -8.74 6.56 -13.36
N ALA A 230 -9.58 5.67 -12.82
CA ALA A 230 -10.40 5.98 -11.66
C ALA A 230 -9.55 6.42 -10.46
N SER A 231 -10.11 7.28 -9.63
CA SER A 231 -9.43 7.88 -8.48
C SER A 231 -10.13 7.51 -7.18
N ILE A 232 -9.45 6.85 -6.25
CA ILE A 232 -9.94 6.71 -4.88
C ILE A 232 -9.13 7.65 -3.99
N MET A 233 -9.79 8.65 -3.40
CA MET A 233 -9.09 9.67 -2.60
C MET A 233 -8.40 9.04 -1.39
N GLY A 234 -7.14 9.41 -1.19
CA GLY A 234 -6.47 9.19 0.09
C GLY A 234 -6.71 10.36 1.04
N THR A 235 -6.36 10.16 2.30
CA THR A 235 -6.36 11.22 3.33
C THR A 235 -5.50 12.42 2.92
N LEU A 236 -4.44 12.19 2.14
CA LEU A 236 -3.53 13.23 1.63
C LEU A 236 -4.07 14.01 0.42
N SER A 237 -5.17 13.55 -0.19
CA SER A 237 -5.73 14.13 -1.43
C SER A 237 -6.77 15.24 -1.18
N GLY A 238 -6.83 15.80 0.03
CA GLY A 238 -7.77 16.88 0.40
C GLY A 238 -9.17 16.41 0.84
N GLY A 239 -9.38 15.10 1.03
CA GLY A 239 -10.69 14.50 1.34
C GLY A 239 -11.08 14.46 2.82
N GLY A 240 -10.34 15.15 3.69
CA GLY A 240 -10.55 15.08 5.14
C GLY A 240 -9.76 13.94 5.80
N LYS A 241 -10.14 13.59 7.04
CA LYS A 241 -9.41 12.63 7.90
C LYS A 241 -9.85 11.17 7.73
N GLN A 242 -10.87 10.90 6.91
CA GLN A 242 -11.46 9.57 6.80
C GLN A 242 -10.67 8.70 5.82
N THR A 243 -10.43 7.46 6.21
CA THR A 243 -9.86 6.43 5.32
C THR A 243 -11.00 5.83 4.50
N ILE A 244 -10.88 5.87 3.18
CA ILE A 244 -11.90 5.34 2.27
C ILE A 244 -11.77 3.83 2.13
N THR A 245 -12.90 3.14 2.16
CA THR A 245 -13.03 1.71 1.85
C THR A 245 -14.02 1.51 0.72
N ILE A 246 -13.78 0.52 -0.12
CA ILE A 246 -14.73 0.02 -1.11
C ILE A 246 -15.09 -1.41 -0.70
N GLY A 247 -16.38 -1.69 -0.53
CA GLY A 247 -16.87 -3.02 -0.21
C GLY A 247 -16.68 -4.02 -1.36
N GLU A 248 -17.47 -5.07 -1.34
CA GLU A 248 -17.44 -6.16 -2.32
C GLU A 248 -18.29 -5.84 -3.56
N ARG A 249 -17.95 -6.44 -4.71
CA ARG A 249 -18.72 -6.39 -5.97
C ARG A 249 -19.08 -4.96 -6.43
N CYS A 250 -18.22 -4.00 -6.11
CA CYS A 250 -18.35 -2.63 -6.56
C CYS A 250 -17.74 -2.43 -7.94
N LEU A 251 -18.18 -1.39 -8.65
CA LEU A 251 -17.58 -0.97 -9.91
C LEU A 251 -17.37 0.54 -9.90
N LEU A 252 -16.11 0.97 -9.96
CA LEU A 252 -15.79 2.34 -10.35
C LEU A 252 -15.57 2.36 -11.85
N GLY A 253 -16.41 3.11 -12.58
CA GLY A 253 -16.23 3.30 -14.01
C GLY A 253 -14.90 3.98 -14.34
N ALA A 254 -14.46 3.87 -15.60
CA ALA A 254 -13.26 4.54 -16.07
C ALA A 254 -13.33 6.06 -15.82
N GLU A 255 -12.23 6.67 -15.40
CA GLU A 255 -12.13 8.09 -15.04
C GLU A 255 -13.11 8.56 -13.96
N ALA A 256 -13.75 7.63 -13.23
CA ALA A 256 -14.55 7.98 -12.06
C ALA A 256 -13.65 8.47 -10.92
N GLY A 257 -14.25 9.15 -9.94
CA GLY A 257 -13.56 9.53 -8.73
C GLY A 257 -14.44 9.32 -7.51
N LEU A 258 -13.83 8.91 -6.41
CA LEU A 258 -14.53 8.57 -5.19
C LEU A 258 -13.83 9.19 -3.97
N GLY A 259 -14.59 9.99 -3.23
CA GLY A 259 -14.19 10.69 -2.01
C GLY A 259 -15.01 10.31 -0.77
N ILE A 260 -15.73 9.19 -0.81
CA ILE A 260 -16.49 8.60 0.31
C ILE A 260 -16.27 7.08 0.31
N SER A 261 -16.54 6.39 1.43
CA SER A 261 -16.57 4.92 1.41
C SER A 261 -17.81 4.41 0.69
N LEU A 262 -17.70 3.22 0.09
CA LEU A 262 -18.82 2.45 -0.43
C LEU A 262 -18.95 1.17 0.38
N GLY A 263 -20.18 0.75 0.67
CA GLY A 263 -20.50 -0.60 1.08
C GLY A 263 -20.39 -1.56 -0.12
N ASP A 264 -21.16 -2.63 -0.11
CA ASP A 264 -21.11 -3.60 -1.20
C ASP A 264 -21.99 -3.20 -2.38
N ASP A 265 -21.77 -3.84 -3.52
CA ASP A 265 -22.63 -3.78 -4.69
C ASP A 265 -22.88 -2.34 -5.16
N CYS A 266 -21.93 -1.42 -5.02
CA CYS A 266 -22.06 -0.04 -5.47
C CYS A 266 -21.47 0.18 -6.88
N VAL A 267 -21.99 1.16 -7.61
CA VAL A 267 -21.47 1.55 -8.92
C VAL A 267 -21.31 3.07 -8.97
N VAL A 268 -20.17 3.53 -9.49
CA VAL A 268 -19.97 4.93 -9.87
C VAL A 268 -19.80 4.98 -11.38
N GLU A 269 -20.62 5.77 -12.05
CA GLU A 269 -20.55 6.00 -13.49
C GLU A 269 -19.15 6.46 -13.94
N ALA A 270 -18.74 6.04 -15.13
CA ALA A 270 -17.52 6.53 -15.76
C ALA A 270 -17.50 8.07 -15.87
N GLY A 271 -16.36 8.68 -15.59
CA GLY A 271 -16.16 10.13 -15.62
C GLY A 271 -16.85 10.91 -14.48
N LEU A 272 -17.56 10.24 -13.56
CA LEU A 272 -18.18 10.90 -12.42
C LEU A 272 -17.24 10.91 -11.22
N TYR A 273 -16.88 12.11 -10.75
CA TYR A 273 -16.24 12.29 -9.44
C TYR A 273 -17.26 12.59 -8.34
N VAL A 274 -17.41 11.67 -7.39
CA VAL A 274 -18.23 11.81 -6.17
C VAL A 274 -17.34 12.19 -5.00
N THR A 275 -17.25 13.49 -4.70
CA THR A 275 -16.57 13.99 -3.50
C THR A 275 -17.50 13.91 -2.29
N ALA A 276 -16.96 13.92 -1.06
CA ALA A 276 -17.76 13.99 0.17
C ALA A 276 -18.76 15.16 0.19
N GLY A 277 -18.41 16.29 -0.42
CA GLY A 277 -19.25 17.49 -0.51
C GLY A 277 -20.22 17.52 -1.69
N THR A 278 -20.13 16.56 -2.62
CA THR A 278 -21.02 16.51 -3.79
C THR A 278 -22.47 16.42 -3.32
N ARG A 279 -23.33 17.32 -3.80
CA ARG A 279 -24.77 17.26 -3.55
C ARG A 279 -25.40 16.27 -4.52
N VAL A 280 -26.06 15.25 -4.00
CA VAL A 280 -26.69 14.19 -4.78
C VAL A 280 -28.20 14.24 -4.62
N THR A 281 -28.92 14.09 -5.73
CA THR A 281 -30.37 13.93 -5.73
C THR A 281 -30.71 12.48 -5.42
N LEU A 282 -31.48 12.26 -4.36
CA LEU A 282 -31.98 10.96 -3.93
C LEU A 282 -33.22 10.56 -4.76
N PRO A 283 -33.62 9.27 -4.77
CA PRO A 283 -34.80 8.80 -5.49
C PRO A 283 -36.12 9.44 -5.06
N ASP A 284 -36.20 9.94 -3.82
CA ASP A 284 -37.37 10.68 -3.30
C ASP A 284 -37.33 12.18 -3.65
N GLY A 285 -36.37 12.61 -4.48
CA GLY A 285 -36.19 13.99 -4.91
C GLY A 285 -35.48 14.89 -3.91
N LYS A 286 -35.17 14.41 -2.69
CA LYS A 286 -34.38 15.19 -1.73
C LYS A 286 -32.93 15.30 -2.18
N ILE A 287 -32.23 16.29 -1.63
CA ILE A 287 -30.80 16.51 -1.88
C ILE A 287 -30.03 16.29 -0.59
N ALA A 288 -29.03 15.41 -0.63
CA ALA A 288 -28.11 15.14 0.48
C ALA A 288 -26.65 15.35 0.03
N LYS A 289 -25.72 15.48 0.98
CA LYS A 289 -24.28 15.37 0.65
C LYS A 289 -23.92 13.90 0.47
N ALA A 290 -23.04 13.59 -0.48
CA ALA A 290 -22.58 12.22 -0.71
C ALA A 290 -21.94 11.59 0.54
N LEU A 291 -21.32 12.39 1.42
CA LEU A 291 -20.79 11.91 2.70
C LEU A 291 -21.86 11.21 3.57
N GLU A 292 -23.12 11.63 3.48
CA GLU A 292 -24.23 11.02 4.23
C GLU A 292 -24.58 9.61 3.74
N LEU A 293 -24.07 9.21 2.56
CA LEU A 293 -24.22 7.88 1.97
C LEU A 293 -22.95 7.02 2.13
N SER A 294 -21.94 7.52 2.84
CA SER A 294 -20.66 6.82 2.98
C SER A 294 -20.86 5.46 3.67
N GLY A 295 -20.41 4.38 3.01
CA GLY A 295 -20.55 3.00 3.48
C GLY A 295 -21.90 2.34 3.15
N ALA A 296 -22.82 3.05 2.49
CA ALA A 296 -24.06 2.45 2.02
C ALA A 296 -23.81 1.46 0.87
N THR A 297 -24.71 0.48 0.76
CA THR A 297 -24.64 -0.65 -0.17
C THR A 297 -25.68 -0.49 -1.28
N ASN A 298 -25.52 -1.17 -2.42
CA ASN A 298 -26.51 -1.25 -3.50
C ASN A 298 -26.84 0.10 -4.17
N LEU A 299 -25.89 1.04 -4.22
CA LEU A 299 -26.10 2.36 -4.81
C LEU A 299 -25.46 2.49 -6.20
N LEU A 300 -26.14 3.19 -7.10
CA LEU A 300 -25.61 3.68 -8.36
C LEU A 300 -25.50 5.20 -8.30
N PHE A 301 -24.29 5.72 -8.38
CA PHE A 301 -24.02 7.14 -8.57
C PHE A 301 -23.86 7.43 -10.05
N ARG A 302 -24.63 8.39 -10.57
CA ARG A 302 -24.55 8.83 -11.97
C ARG A 302 -24.75 10.33 -12.11
N ARG A 303 -24.34 10.90 -13.24
CA ARG A 303 -24.70 12.24 -13.68
C ARG A 303 -25.81 12.13 -14.71
N ASN A 304 -26.94 12.76 -14.43
CA ASN A 304 -28.00 12.90 -15.41
C ASN A 304 -27.49 13.72 -16.61
N SER A 305 -27.43 13.12 -17.78
CA SER A 305 -26.87 13.76 -18.98
C SER A 305 -27.75 14.86 -19.56
N THR A 306 -29.03 14.95 -19.16
CA THR A 306 -29.94 16.02 -19.59
C THR A 306 -29.90 17.22 -18.65
N THR A 307 -29.84 16.98 -17.33
CA THR A 307 -29.93 18.06 -16.32
C THR A 307 -28.57 18.44 -15.72
N GLY A 308 -27.55 17.61 -15.86
CA GLY A 308 -26.25 17.74 -15.21
C GLY A 308 -26.23 17.37 -13.72
N ALA A 309 -27.40 17.07 -13.12
CA ALA A 309 -27.51 16.71 -11.71
C ALA A 309 -26.79 15.40 -11.40
N VAL A 310 -26.11 15.32 -10.26
CA VAL A 310 -25.60 14.06 -9.74
C VAL A 310 -26.73 13.38 -8.98
N GLU A 311 -27.02 12.15 -9.35
CA GLU A 311 -28.12 11.35 -8.83
C GLU A 311 -27.56 10.09 -8.15
N VAL A 312 -28.29 9.62 -7.15
CA VAL A 312 -28.10 8.28 -6.60
C VAL A 312 -29.37 7.46 -6.79
N LEU A 313 -29.21 6.21 -7.19
CA LEU A 313 -30.29 5.27 -7.44
C LEU A 313 -30.03 3.95 -6.71
N PRO A 314 -31.07 3.24 -6.24
CA PRO A 314 -30.91 1.85 -5.82
C PRO A 314 -30.61 0.99 -7.05
N ARG A 315 -29.66 0.08 -6.95
CA ARG A 315 -29.38 -0.89 -8.02
C ARG A 315 -30.39 -2.02 -8.06
N THR A 316 -30.94 -2.37 -6.90
CA THR A 316 -31.94 -3.42 -6.72
C THR A 316 -33.01 -2.94 -5.74
N GLY A 317 -34.21 -3.51 -5.81
CA GLY A 317 -35.30 -3.20 -4.88
C GLY A 317 -35.88 -1.78 -5.02
N SER A 318 -36.59 -1.33 -3.99
CA SER A 318 -37.21 0.00 -3.90
C SER A 318 -36.50 0.89 -2.89
N TRP A 319 -36.45 2.19 -3.14
CA TRP A 319 -35.85 3.16 -2.21
C TRP A 319 -36.70 3.32 -0.95
N GLY A 320 -36.23 2.79 0.18
CA GLY A 320 -36.86 2.90 1.50
C GLY A 320 -36.53 4.19 2.27
N GLY A 321 -35.61 5.01 1.74
CA GLY A 321 -35.13 6.24 2.36
C GLY A 321 -33.68 6.16 2.82
N LEU A 322 -33.08 7.31 3.12
CA LEU A 322 -31.65 7.43 3.47
C LEU A 322 -31.27 6.58 4.69
N ASN A 323 -32.05 6.63 5.77
CA ASN A 323 -31.75 5.84 6.97
C ASN A 323 -31.83 4.34 6.70
N GLU A 324 -32.78 3.89 5.88
CA GLU A 324 -32.90 2.47 5.54
C GLU A 324 -31.72 2.01 4.67
N ALA A 325 -31.29 2.83 3.70
CA ALA A 325 -30.09 2.56 2.90
C ALA A 325 -28.79 2.49 3.73
N LEU A 326 -28.75 3.13 4.90
CA LEU A 326 -27.62 3.10 5.83
C LEU A 326 -27.66 1.92 6.82
N HIS A 327 -28.85 1.33 7.06
CA HIS A 327 -29.07 0.40 8.17
C HIS A 327 -29.74 -0.93 7.77
N SER A 328 -29.87 -1.21 6.48
CA SER A 328 -30.51 -2.43 5.96
C SER A 328 -29.72 -3.73 6.23
N HIS A 329 -28.58 -3.65 6.92
CA HIS A 329 -27.69 -4.79 7.20
C HIS A 329 -27.08 -4.76 8.62
N ASN A 330 -27.92 -4.54 9.65
CA ASN A 330 -27.62 -5.09 10.98
C ASN A 330 -28.07 -6.55 11.07
#